data_AF-A0A0R1YRS6-F1
#
_entry.id   AF-A0A0R1YRS6-F1
#
_cell.length_a   1.000
_cell.length_b   1.000
_cell.length_c   1.000
_cell.angle_alpha   90.00
_cell.angle_beta   90.00
_cell.angle_gamma   90.00
#
_symmetry.space_group_name_H-M   'P 1'
#
loop_
_entity.id
_entity.type
_entity.pdbx_description
1 polymer ?
#
loop_
_entity_poly.entity_id
_entity_poly.type
_entity_poly.pdbx_seq_one_letter_code
_entity_poly.pdbx_strand_id
1 'polypeptide(L)'
;MDKITHFNYVPNQKGTVSGMFFELLGKETFPNLRILQHGYSNIYDLYAQIKTTKKTDDIILEFKLHVKDFIQDIVKGTKKWSDVNYLVVFDFTATDEQYVMEQGFSVAKEENLLDDHLFACASIDSQANEPIYIISIKDILNRNTAKLRK
;
A
#
# COMPACT_ATOMS: atom_id res chain seq x y z
N MET A 1 5.95 13.18 22.31
CA MET A 1 7.19 12.56 21.81
C MET A 1 6.75 11.44 20.90
N ASP A 2 6.76 11.66 19.59
CA ASP A 2 6.24 10.70 18.62
C ASP A 2 7.09 9.43 18.66
N LYS A 3 6.49 8.31 19.06
CA LYS A 3 7.22 7.04 19.19
C LYS A 3 7.42 6.43 17.81
N ILE A 4 8.61 6.63 17.23
CA ILE A 4 9.01 5.95 15.98
C ILE A 4 8.83 4.43 16.15
N THR A 5 8.14 3.79 15.20
CA THR A 5 8.11 2.34 15.12
C THR A 5 9.41 1.83 14.54
N HIS A 6 10.07 0.91 15.24
CA HIS A 6 11.20 0.16 14.73
C HIS A 6 10.82 -1.31 14.71
N PHE A 7 10.98 -1.95 13.55
CA PHE A 7 10.84 -3.40 13.42
C PHE A 7 12.23 -4.01 13.26
N ASN A 8 12.54 -5.01 14.06
CA ASN A 8 13.86 -5.65 14.06
C ASN A 8 14.07 -6.63 12.89
N TYR A 9 12.99 -7.00 12.19
CA TYR A 9 13.01 -8.04 11.16
C TYR A 9 12.28 -7.58 9.91
N VAL A 10 12.80 -8.00 8.76
CA VAL A 10 12.11 -7.92 7.47
C VAL A 10 10.97 -8.94 7.48
N PRO A 11 9.73 -8.56 7.15
CA PRO A 11 8.61 -9.49 7.12
C PRO A 11 8.80 -10.53 6.02
N ASN A 12 8.42 -11.77 6.30
CA ASN A 12 8.42 -12.89 5.36
C ASN A 12 7.01 -13.44 5.11
N GLN A 13 5.98 -12.79 5.66
CA GLN A 13 4.58 -13.17 5.55
C GLN A 13 3.69 -11.93 5.39
N LYS A 14 2.64 -12.05 4.58
CA LYS A 14 1.61 -11.01 4.38
C LYS A 14 0.97 -10.56 5.69
N GLY A 15 0.74 -11.49 6.63
CA GLY A 15 0.19 -11.18 7.95
C GLY A 15 1.06 -10.21 8.74
N THR A 16 2.38 -10.34 8.63
CA THR A 16 3.33 -9.42 9.28
C THR A 16 3.27 -8.03 8.66
N VAL A 17 3.16 -7.92 7.33
CA VAL A 17 2.98 -6.63 6.63
C VAL A 17 1.70 -5.93 7.11
N SER A 18 0.61 -6.68 7.23
CA SER A 18 -0.65 -6.17 7.77
C SER A 18 -0.51 -5.70 9.22
N GLY A 19 0.13 -6.50 10.09
CA GLY A 19 0.42 -6.11 11.47
C GLY A 19 1.25 -4.83 11.58
N MET A 20 2.28 -4.68 10.73
CA MET A 20 3.09 -3.47 10.65
C MET A 20 2.25 -2.24 10.24
N PHE A 21 1.35 -2.40 9.27
CA PHE A 21 0.43 -1.35 8.85
C PHE A 21 -0.52 -0.92 9.98
N PHE A 22 -1.10 -1.87 10.72
CA PHE A 22 -1.99 -1.57 11.85
C PHE A 22 -1.26 -0.88 13.02
N GLU A 23 0.01 -1.22 13.28
CA GLU A 23 0.85 -0.48 14.23
C GLU A 23 1.07 0.98 13.80
N LEU A 24 1.33 1.23 12.51
CA LEU A 24 1.46 2.58 11.96
C LEU A 24 0.13 3.35 12.03
N LEU A 25 -0.99 2.68 11.73
CA LEU A 25 -2.33 3.23 11.85
C LEU A 25 -2.65 3.63 13.30
N GLY A 26 -2.35 2.77 14.27
CA GLY A 26 -2.54 3.05 15.71
C GLY A 26 -1.71 4.22 16.23
N LYS A 27 -0.67 4.63 15.49
CA LYS A 27 0.15 5.82 15.75
C LYS A 27 -0.27 7.04 14.93
N GLU A 28 -1.45 7.00 14.33
CA GLU A 28 -2.01 8.11 13.54
C GLU A 28 -1.12 8.49 12.34
N THR A 29 -0.34 7.54 11.83
CA THR A 29 0.49 7.78 10.62
C THR A 29 -0.39 8.18 9.44
N PHE A 30 -1.59 7.60 9.34
CA PHE A 30 -2.57 7.87 8.30
C PHE A 30 -3.78 8.61 8.88
N PRO A 31 -3.69 9.92 9.20
CA PRO A 31 -4.73 10.64 9.93
C PRO A 31 -6.05 10.75 9.15
N ASN A 32 -5.98 10.63 7.82
CA ASN A 32 -7.11 10.72 6.92
C ASN A 32 -7.73 9.36 6.56
N LEU A 33 -7.20 8.26 7.10
CA LEU A 33 -7.66 6.91 6.83
C LEU A 33 -8.56 6.42 7.96
N ARG A 34 -9.79 6.04 7.62
CA ARG A 34 -10.75 5.43 8.54
C ARG A 34 -11.08 4.02 8.10
N ILE A 35 -10.79 3.04 8.95
CA ILE A 35 -11.16 1.65 8.68
C ILE A 35 -12.66 1.47 8.89
N LEU A 36 -13.34 0.91 7.89
CA LEU A 36 -14.77 0.61 7.96
C LEU A 36 -15.00 -0.87 8.33
N GLN A 37 -14.27 -1.76 7.65
CA GLN A 37 -14.41 -3.19 7.85
C GLN A 37 -13.08 -3.89 7.56
N HIS A 38 -12.74 -4.87 8.40
CA HIS A 38 -11.66 -5.81 8.17
C HIS A 38 -12.24 -7.24 8.11
N GLY A 39 -11.92 -8.01 7.07
CA GLY A 39 -12.42 -9.37 6.91
C GLY A 39 -11.71 -10.37 7.82
N TYR A 40 -12.47 -11.15 8.59
CA TYR A 40 -12.04 -12.46 9.10
C TYR A 40 -12.67 -13.55 8.22
N SER A 41 -11.91 -14.61 7.92
CA SER A 41 -12.20 -15.69 6.96
C SER A 41 -12.02 -15.32 5.48
N ASN A 42 -10.81 -15.59 4.96
CA ASN A 42 -10.44 -15.70 3.54
C ASN A 42 -10.30 -14.42 2.69
N ILE A 43 -10.62 -13.23 3.21
CA ILE A 43 -10.42 -11.96 2.50
C ILE A 43 -9.63 -11.01 3.39
N TYR A 44 -8.36 -10.80 3.05
CA TYR A 44 -7.43 -9.89 3.74
C TYR A 44 -7.49 -8.46 3.17
N ASP A 45 -8.52 -8.16 2.40
CA ASP A 45 -8.74 -6.82 1.89
C ASP A 45 -9.33 -5.97 3.02
N LEU A 46 -8.86 -4.73 3.11
CA LEU A 46 -9.25 -3.76 4.12
C LEU A 46 -10.11 -2.70 3.47
N TYR A 47 -11.39 -2.66 3.86
CA TYR A 47 -12.32 -1.64 3.41
C TYR A 47 -12.18 -0.43 4.32
N ALA A 48 -11.90 0.72 3.71
CA ALA A 48 -11.64 1.95 4.42
C ALA A 48 -12.21 3.15 3.68
N GLN A 49 -12.25 4.28 4.36
CA GLN A 49 -12.48 5.59 3.78
C GLN A 49 -11.22 6.41 3.86
N ILE A 50 -10.86 7.07 2.76
CA ILE A 50 -9.82 8.10 2.75
C ILE A 50 -10.46 9.46 2.58
N LYS A 51 -10.13 10.39 3.48
CA LYS A 51 -10.52 11.79 3.37
C LYS A 51 -9.40 12.59 2.71
N THR A 52 -9.61 12.99 1.47
CA THR A 52 -8.71 13.93 0.76
C THR A 52 -9.17 15.36 0.98
N THR A 53 -8.36 16.32 0.53
CA THR A 53 -8.74 17.74 0.46
C THR A 53 -10.02 18.01 -0.33
N LYS A 54 -10.37 17.15 -1.29
CA LYS A 54 -11.49 17.35 -2.23
C LYS A 54 -12.73 16.53 -1.91
N LYS A 55 -12.55 15.32 -1.39
CA LYS A 55 -13.65 14.35 -1.20
C LYS A 55 -13.28 13.25 -0.21
N THR A 56 -14.30 12.52 0.24
CA THR A 56 -14.15 11.26 0.96
C THR A 56 -14.47 10.12 0.00
N ASP A 57 -13.55 9.18 -0.15
CA ASP A 57 -13.71 8.02 -1.04
C ASP A 57 -13.65 6.72 -0.25
N ASP A 58 -14.53 5.77 -0.61
CA ASP A 58 -14.40 4.38 -0.17
C ASP A 58 -13.28 3.71 -0.97
N ILE A 59 -12.38 3.04 -0.27
CA ILE A 59 -11.20 2.41 -0.84
C ILE A 59 -11.01 1.00 -0.29
N ILE A 60 -10.34 0.18 -1.09
CA ILE A 60 -9.93 -1.18 -0.74
C ILE A 60 -8.41 -1.24 -0.75
N LEU A 61 -7.83 -1.63 0.39
CA LEU A 61 -6.41 -1.90 0.51
C LEU A 61 -6.18 -3.42 0.52
N GLU A 62 -5.33 -3.92 -0.35
CA GLU A 62 -4.88 -5.31 -0.32
C GLU A 62 -3.44 -5.38 0.19
N PHE A 63 -3.17 -6.30 1.13
CA PHE A 63 -1.81 -6.58 1.58
C PHE A 63 -1.19 -7.70 0.73
N LYS A 64 0.08 -7.57 0.36
CA LYS A 64 0.89 -8.67 -0.16
C LYS A 64 2.29 -8.61 0.44
N LEU A 65 3.03 -9.71 0.32
CA LEU A 65 4.46 -9.69 0.63
C LEU A 65 5.24 -9.00 -0.50
N HIS A 66 4.92 -9.35 -1.75
CA HIS A 66 5.54 -8.80 -2.95
C HIS A 66 4.49 -8.34 -3.97
N VAL A 67 4.84 -7.33 -4.78
CA VAL A 67 3.96 -6.83 -5.85
C VAL A 67 3.70 -7.92 -6.90
N LYS A 68 4.71 -8.73 -7.21
CA LYS A 68 4.57 -9.87 -8.14
C LYS A 68 3.40 -10.79 -7.77
N ASP A 69 3.12 -10.98 -6.48
CA ASP A 69 2.07 -11.90 -6.02
C ASP A 69 0.69 -11.36 -6.41
N PHE A 70 0.50 -10.03 -6.31
CA PHE A 70 -0.72 -9.36 -6.77
C PHE A 70 -0.84 -9.41 -8.29
N ILE A 71 0.22 -9.05 -9.02
CA ILE A 71 0.18 -9.05 -10.48
C ILE A 71 -0.11 -10.44 -11.05
N GLN A 72 0.43 -11.50 -10.44
CA GLN A 72 0.10 -12.87 -10.83
C GLN A 72 -1.38 -13.19 -10.63
N ASP A 73 -2.01 -12.68 -9.57
CA ASP A 73 -3.44 -12.88 -9.33
C ASP A 73 -4.29 -12.17 -10.39
N ILE A 74 -3.88 -10.97 -10.81
CA ILE A 74 -4.50 -10.23 -11.92
C ILE A 74 -4.35 -11.00 -13.24
N VAL A 75 -3.12 -11.40 -13.60
CA VAL A 75 -2.83 -12.10 -14.87
C VAL A 75 -3.53 -13.46 -14.95
N LYS A 76 -3.65 -14.17 -13.82
CA LYS A 76 -4.37 -15.46 -13.73
C LYS A 76 -5.90 -15.29 -13.64
N GLY A 77 -6.39 -14.06 -13.46
CA GLY A 77 -7.82 -13.77 -13.28
C GLY A 77 -8.40 -14.27 -11.96
N THR A 78 -7.57 -14.56 -10.95
CA THR A 78 -8.02 -14.93 -9.60
C THR A 78 -8.44 -13.69 -8.78
N LYS A 79 -8.01 -12.50 -9.20
CA LYS A 79 -8.40 -11.20 -8.67
C LYS A 79 -8.74 -10.25 -9.81
N LYS A 80 -9.75 -9.39 -9.65
CA LYS A 80 -10.03 -8.33 -10.62
C LYS A 80 -9.27 -7.07 -10.24
N TRP A 81 -8.79 -6.34 -11.25
CA TRP A 81 -8.11 -5.07 -11.06
C TRP A 81 -8.94 -4.06 -10.26
N SER A 82 -10.23 -3.97 -10.57
CA SER A 82 -11.19 -3.07 -9.94
C SER A 82 -11.47 -3.36 -8.45
N ASP A 83 -11.01 -4.49 -7.93
CA ASP A 83 -11.28 -4.89 -6.55
C ASP A 83 -10.27 -4.27 -5.57
N VAL A 84 -9.26 -3.54 -6.06
CA VAL A 84 -8.18 -2.98 -5.25
C VAL A 84 -7.87 -1.55 -5.67
N ASN A 85 -7.78 -0.64 -4.71
CA ASN A 85 -7.32 0.74 -4.94
C ASN A 85 -5.87 0.93 -4.50
N TYR A 86 -5.49 0.28 -3.38
CA TYR A 86 -4.15 0.37 -2.82
C TYR A 86 -3.56 -1.01 -2.57
N LEU A 87 -2.30 -1.19 -2.94
CA LEU A 87 -1.51 -2.37 -2.66
C LEU A 87 -0.47 -2.04 -1.58
N VAL A 88 -0.61 -2.65 -0.40
CA VAL A 88 0.32 -2.48 0.72
C VAL A 88 1.35 -3.61 0.70
N VAL A 89 2.62 -3.25 0.59
CA VAL A 89 3.76 -4.17 0.60
C VAL A 89 4.81 -3.70 1.61
N PHE A 90 5.73 -4.58 1.98
CA PHE A 90 6.83 -4.17 2.84
C PHE A 90 7.77 -3.20 2.12
N ASP A 91 8.17 -3.54 0.90
CA ASP A 91 9.14 -2.81 0.09
C ASP A 91 8.71 -2.89 -1.38
N PHE A 92 8.95 -1.82 -2.14
CA PHE A 92 8.73 -1.78 -3.58
C PHE A 92 10.06 -1.52 -4.28
N THR A 93 10.58 -2.55 -4.94
CA THR A 93 11.94 -2.54 -5.48
C THR A 93 11.97 -2.32 -6.98
N ALA A 94 13.14 -2.00 -7.54
CA ALA A 94 13.34 -1.94 -8.98
C ALA A 94 13.04 -3.29 -9.68
N THR A 95 13.24 -4.42 -8.97
CA THR A 95 12.87 -5.75 -9.48
C THR A 95 11.36 -5.93 -9.56
N ASP A 96 10.60 -5.40 -8.60
CA ASP A 96 9.14 -5.39 -8.66
C ASP A 96 8.63 -4.51 -9.81
N GLU A 97 9.20 -3.31 -9.96
CA GLU A 97 8.92 -2.39 -11.07
C GLU A 97 9.14 -3.06 -12.43
N GLN A 98 10.30 -3.69 -12.63
CA GLN A 98 10.61 -4.41 -13.86
C GLN A 98 9.62 -5.56 -14.12
N TYR A 99 9.28 -6.35 -13.10
CA TYR A 99 8.34 -7.46 -13.26
C TYR A 99 6.96 -6.97 -13.71
N VAL A 100 6.45 -5.90 -13.10
CA VAL A 100 5.16 -5.29 -13.47
C VAL A 100 5.17 -4.85 -14.94
N MET A 101 6.25 -4.22 -15.40
CA MET A 101 6.42 -3.80 -16.78
C MET A 101 6.49 -4.98 -17.76
N GLU A 102 7.17 -6.06 -17.39
CA GLU A 102 7.25 -7.29 -18.18
C GLU A 102 5.88 -7.98 -18.35
N GLN A 103 4.94 -7.74 -17.43
CA GLN A 103 3.55 -8.23 -17.55
C GLN A 103 2.64 -7.30 -18.37
N GLY A 104 3.18 -6.22 -18.94
CA GLY A 104 2.45 -5.30 -19.82
C GLY A 104 1.72 -4.15 -19.11
N PHE A 105 2.00 -3.92 -17.83
CA PHE A 105 1.50 -2.77 -17.07
C PHE A 105 2.53 -1.63 -17.07
N SER A 106 2.10 -0.40 -16.81
CA SER A 106 3.01 0.73 -16.59
C SER A 106 3.14 1.05 -15.11
N VAL A 107 4.33 1.46 -14.68
CA VAL A 107 4.60 1.96 -13.33
C VAL A 107 4.95 3.44 -13.42
N ALA A 108 4.27 4.27 -12.64
CA ALA A 108 4.66 5.66 -12.42
C ALA A 108 5.19 5.79 -10.99
N LYS A 109 6.39 6.37 -10.84
CA LYS A 109 6.92 6.72 -9.52
C LYS A 109 6.21 7.95 -9.02
N GLU A 110 5.67 7.81 -7.82
CA GLU A 110 4.86 8.83 -7.18
C GLU A 110 5.72 9.52 -6.13
N GLU A 111 6.79 10.16 -6.60
CA GLU A 111 7.58 11.04 -5.75
C GLU A 111 6.66 12.19 -5.31
N ASN A 112 6.38 12.27 -4.02
CA ASN A 112 5.58 13.33 -3.38
C ASN A 112 4.05 13.15 -3.37
N LEU A 113 3.50 11.94 -3.52
CA LEU A 113 2.12 11.74 -3.09
C LEU A 113 2.01 11.97 -1.57
N LEU A 114 1.36 13.09 -1.24
CA LEU A 114 1.14 13.61 0.11
C LEU A 114 0.20 12.69 0.91
N ASP A 115 -0.11 13.11 2.13
CA ASP A 115 -1.07 12.49 3.05
C ASP A 115 -2.40 12.08 2.36
N ASP A 116 -2.77 12.79 1.28
CA ASP A 116 -3.97 12.56 0.46
C ASP A 116 -3.99 11.22 -0.28
N HIS A 117 -2.86 10.53 -0.47
CA HIS A 117 -2.80 9.20 -1.09
C HIS A 117 -2.04 8.18 -0.22
N LEU A 118 -2.15 8.30 1.10
CA LEU A 118 -1.58 7.36 2.07
C LEU A 118 -0.08 7.11 1.90
N PHE A 119 0.66 8.13 1.44
CA PHE A 119 2.09 8.03 1.17
C PHE A 119 2.48 6.97 0.13
N ALA A 120 1.61 6.72 -0.85
CA ALA A 120 1.93 5.83 -1.94
C ALA A 120 3.23 6.26 -2.63
N CYS A 121 4.12 5.30 -2.89
CA CYS A 121 5.44 5.53 -3.51
C CYS A 121 5.43 5.35 -5.03
N ALA A 122 4.42 4.66 -5.54
CA ALA A 122 4.23 4.41 -6.96
C ALA A 122 2.76 4.14 -7.27
N SER A 123 2.41 4.15 -8.56
CA SER A 123 1.14 3.67 -9.07
C SER A 123 1.37 2.69 -10.22
N ILE A 124 0.50 1.69 -10.34
CA ILE A 124 0.47 0.75 -11.44
C ILE A 124 -0.76 1.07 -12.28
N ASP A 125 -0.58 1.21 -13.58
CA ASP A 125 -1.63 1.53 -14.54
C ASP A 125 -1.82 0.39 -15.55
N SER A 126 -3.09 0.00 -15.75
CA SER A 126 -3.51 -1.01 -16.71
C SER A 126 -4.08 -0.41 -18.01
N GLN A 127 -4.04 0.92 -18.18
CA GLN A 127 -4.59 1.73 -19.28
C GLN A 127 -6.12 1.68 -19.45
N ALA A 128 -6.79 0.72 -18.82
CA ALA A 128 -8.23 0.47 -18.95
C ALA A 128 -9.02 0.76 -17.67
N ASN A 129 -8.34 0.89 -16.52
CA ASN A 129 -8.94 1.06 -15.21
C ASN A 129 -8.21 2.16 -14.43
N GLU A 130 -8.80 2.61 -13.33
CA GLU A 130 -8.10 3.45 -12.37
C GLU A 130 -6.79 2.79 -11.90
N PRO A 131 -5.73 3.57 -11.66
CA PRO A 131 -4.46 3.03 -11.23
C PRO A 131 -4.53 2.46 -9.81
N ILE A 132 -3.67 1.48 -9.53
CA ILE A 132 -3.50 0.91 -8.20
C ILE A 132 -2.27 1.56 -7.55
N TYR A 133 -2.48 2.20 -6.41
CA TYR A 133 -1.42 2.90 -5.69
C TYR A 133 -0.64 1.94 -4.78
N ILE A 134 0.69 2.00 -4.78
CA ILE A 134 1.55 1.15 -3.98
C ILE A 134 1.97 1.88 -2.70
N ILE A 135 1.67 1.29 -1.54
CA ILE A 135 2.13 1.76 -0.23
C ILE A 135 3.27 0.86 0.24
N SER A 136 4.46 1.45 0.36
CA SER A 136 5.67 0.79 0.89
C SER A 136 5.84 1.13 2.37
N ILE A 137 5.73 0.11 3.23
CA ILE A 137 5.93 0.27 4.69
C ILE A 137 7.35 0.76 4.98
N LYS A 138 8.36 0.25 4.28
CA LYS A 138 9.75 0.64 4.44
C LYS A 138 9.98 2.13 4.15
N ASP A 139 9.34 2.66 3.11
CA ASP A 139 9.49 4.08 2.75
C ASP A 139 8.84 5.00 3.80
N ILE A 140 7.70 4.58 4.35
CA ILE A 140 7.04 5.31 5.45
C ILE A 140 7.94 5.34 6.70
N LEU A 141 8.54 4.21 7.08
CA LEU A 141 9.46 4.14 8.22
C LEU A 141 10.71 5.02 8.01
N ASN A 142 11.28 5.00 6.81
CA ASN A 142 12.40 5.86 6.43
C ASN A 142 12.02 7.34 6.50
N ARG A 143 10.85 7.71 6.00
CA ARG A 143 10.32 9.08 6.05
C ARG A 143 10.11 9.57 7.48
N ASN A 144 9.50 8.76 8.34
CA ASN A 144 9.27 9.12 9.74
C ASN A 144 10.60 9.33 10.50
N THR A 145 11.61 8.52 10.19
CA THR A 145 12.96 8.69 10.73
C THR A 145 13.60 10.00 10.25
N ALA A 146 13.43 10.36 8.97
CA ALA A 146 14.00 11.58 8.40
C ALA A 146 13.34 12.87 8.95
N LYS A 147 12.03 12.86 9.21
CA LYS A 147 11.31 14.02 9.79
C LYS A 147 11.83 14.42 11.17
N LEU A 148 12.31 13.47 11.98
CA LEU A 148 12.81 13.73 13.34
C LEU A 148 14.28 14.17 13.39
N ARG A 149 15.00 14.08 12.27
CA ARG A 149 16.38 14.57 12.14
C ARG A 149 16.46 16.03 11.68
N LYS A 150 15.32 16.64 11.36
CA LYS A 150 15.18 18.07 11.03
C LYS A 150 14.64 18.81 12.24
#